data_AF-A0A1I8AFN5-F1
#
_entry.id   AF-A0A1I8AFN5-F1
#
_cell.length_a   1.000
_cell.length_b   1.000
_cell.length_c   1.000
_cell.angle_alpha   90.00
_cell.angle_beta   90.00
_cell.angle_gamma   90.00
#
_symmetry.space_group_name_H-M   'P 1'
#
loop_
_entity.id
_entity.type
_entity.pdbx_description
1 polymer ?
#
loop_
_entity_poly.entity_id
_entity_poly.type
_entity_poly.pdbx_seq_one_letter_code
_entity_poly.pdbx_strand_id
1 'polypeptide(L)'
;MCVTFVYFCAEGDDSPFKLIVINNRDEHLDRPTSDLAWEKGILAGRDEKDPARGTWLGVNKRGDLGNLLSITQKPSQLNPKAQSRGTIPSDFLTSSMSAYDFCSAHSENATQFNGFQFLGLNRGKTGFYELCSLTNMLVEDIKPEQWPAGTYGFGNSPRSSSFQKVLRGEALFKSALERVFEKKLSAKEAVPVLVDVLTDTKRCCPDEQIAFQTGHPESAYAFFTSVFVTSGLRYGTRSHSIFVVDKDDNATFYEKRMTSVTEEGTQGEWTESTESFHLCPLGTKVTFRLDWTTSLRCYGTNLCCGRGYSTVAALKKKSNPPMK
;
A
#
# COMPACT_ATOMS: atom_id res chain seq x y z
N MET A 1 -14.45 -0.07 -6.29
CA MET A 1 -13.84 -1.36 -5.95
C MET A 1 -12.35 -1.32 -6.32
N CYS A 2 -11.47 -1.07 -5.35
CA CYS A 2 -10.02 -1.01 -5.53
C CYS A 2 -9.40 -2.20 -6.31
N VAL A 3 -8.27 -1.94 -6.97
CA VAL A 3 -7.42 -2.95 -7.60
C VAL A 3 -5.95 -2.70 -7.25
N THR A 4 -5.16 -3.76 -7.14
CA THR A 4 -3.71 -3.70 -6.93
C THR A 4 -3.03 -4.66 -7.88
N PHE A 5 -1.96 -4.21 -8.53
CA PHE A 5 -1.10 -5.06 -9.35
C PHE A 5 0.31 -5.04 -8.78
N VAL A 6 0.93 -6.21 -8.68
CA VAL A 6 2.20 -6.44 -8.00
C VAL A 6 3.12 -7.19 -8.93
N TYR A 7 4.34 -6.70 -9.09
CA TYR A 7 5.46 -7.39 -9.69
C TYR A 7 6.61 -7.43 -8.70
N PHE A 8 7.21 -8.59 -8.52
CA PHE A 8 8.46 -8.72 -7.78
C PHE A 8 9.30 -9.86 -8.37
N CYS A 9 10.61 -9.69 -8.34
CA CYS A 9 11.54 -10.64 -8.95
C CYS A 9 12.26 -11.50 -7.91
N ALA A 10 12.71 -12.67 -8.36
CA ALA A 10 13.60 -13.52 -7.58
C ALA A 10 15.04 -13.00 -7.68
N GLU A 11 15.89 -13.49 -6.78
CA GLU A 11 17.34 -13.30 -6.89
C GLU A 11 17.86 -13.88 -8.23
N GLY A 12 18.73 -13.13 -8.90
CA GLY A 12 19.29 -13.51 -10.20
C GLY A 12 18.45 -13.13 -11.44
N ASP A 13 17.23 -12.60 -11.26
CA ASP A 13 16.43 -12.05 -12.37
C ASP A 13 17.10 -10.77 -12.93
N ASP A 14 17.12 -10.62 -14.26
CA ASP A 14 17.73 -9.51 -15.00
C ASP A 14 16.89 -8.21 -14.99
N SER A 15 15.71 -8.25 -14.35
CA SER A 15 14.86 -7.07 -14.17
C SER A 15 15.57 -5.92 -13.46
N PRO A 16 15.40 -4.66 -13.89
CA PRO A 16 15.97 -3.50 -13.21
C PRO A 16 15.29 -3.19 -11.86
N PHE A 17 14.17 -3.86 -11.54
CA PHE A 17 13.39 -3.61 -10.32
C PHE A 17 13.27 -4.85 -9.45
N LYS A 18 13.36 -4.66 -8.13
CA LYS A 18 13.02 -5.69 -7.13
C LYS A 18 11.52 -5.77 -6.90
N LEU A 19 10.83 -4.63 -6.95
CA LEU A 19 9.40 -4.52 -6.67
C LEU A 19 8.78 -3.38 -7.47
N ILE A 20 7.60 -3.62 -8.04
CA ILE A 20 6.69 -2.61 -8.56
C ILE A 20 5.29 -2.95 -8.06
N VAL A 21 4.65 -2.04 -7.34
CA VAL A 21 3.26 -2.16 -6.87
C VAL A 21 2.49 -0.95 -7.34
N ILE A 22 1.36 -1.17 -8.00
CA ILE A 22 0.45 -0.11 -8.43
C ILE A 22 -0.95 -0.38 -7.90
N ASN A 23 -1.64 0.64 -7.41
CA ASN A 23 -2.95 0.51 -6.78
C ASN A 23 -3.88 1.65 -7.19
N ASN A 24 -5.15 1.31 -7.46
CA ASN A 24 -6.25 2.26 -7.45
C ASN A 24 -7.06 2.10 -6.18
N ARG A 25 -7.28 3.22 -5.49
CA ARG A 25 -8.29 3.30 -4.44
C ARG A 25 -9.57 3.86 -5.02
N ASP A 26 -10.61 3.03 -5.04
CA ASP A 26 -11.96 3.44 -5.37
C ASP A 26 -12.77 3.68 -4.11
N GLU A 27 -13.38 4.84 -3.99
CA GLU A 27 -14.13 5.25 -2.80
C GLU A 27 -15.11 6.38 -3.13
N HIS A 28 -16.04 6.67 -2.22
CA HIS A 28 -16.82 7.90 -2.21
C HIS A 28 -15.90 9.12 -2.36
N LEU A 29 -16.16 9.96 -3.37
CA LEU A 29 -15.30 11.09 -3.74
C LEU A 29 -15.12 12.11 -2.62
N ASP A 30 -16.11 12.23 -1.72
CA ASP A 30 -16.08 13.18 -0.59
C ASP A 30 -15.46 12.61 0.69
N ARG A 31 -15.02 11.35 0.71
CA ARG A 31 -14.44 10.75 1.92
C ARG A 31 -13.12 11.45 2.30
N PRO A 32 -12.98 12.08 3.46
CA PRO A 32 -11.73 12.77 3.79
C PRO A 32 -10.55 11.80 3.89
N THR A 33 -9.42 12.15 3.29
CA THR A 33 -8.16 11.40 3.34
C THR A 33 -6.99 12.35 3.49
N SER A 34 -5.95 11.96 4.23
CA SER A 34 -4.72 12.75 4.33
C SER A 34 -3.83 12.60 3.10
N ASP A 35 -2.87 13.51 3.00
CA ASP A 35 -1.78 13.47 2.02
C ASP A 35 -0.85 12.29 2.30
N LEU A 36 -0.13 11.85 1.26
CA LEU A 36 1.00 10.93 1.37
C LEU A 36 2.09 11.58 2.25
N ALA A 37 2.23 11.11 3.48
CA ALA A 37 3.21 11.65 4.41
C ALA A 37 3.76 10.58 5.35
N TRP A 38 4.97 10.82 5.89
CA TRP A 38 5.54 10.01 6.95
C TRP A 38 4.85 10.32 8.29
N GLU A 39 4.06 9.38 8.79
CA GLU A 39 3.45 9.43 10.13
C GLU A 39 3.80 8.16 10.90
N LYS A 40 4.42 8.31 12.09
CA LYS A 40 4.83 7.18 12.95
C LYS A 40 5.65 6.11 12.21
N GLY A 41 6.51 6.54 11.29
CA GLY A 41 7.40 5.68 10.50
C GLY A 41 6.73 4.89 9.37
N ILE A 42 5.48 5.21 9.05
CA ILE A 42 4.76 4.73 7.86
C ILE A 42 4.58 5.89 6.89
N LEU A 43 4.91 5.68 5.62
CA LEU A 43 4.55 6.56 4.52
C LEU A 43 3.26 6.06 3.87
N ALA A 44 2.18 6.80 4.08
CA ALA A 44 0.86 6.46 3.54
C ALA A 44 -0.09 7.67 3.59
N GLY A 45 -1.14 7.64 2.77
CA GLY A 45 -2.36 8.39 3.05
C GLY A 45 -3.17 7.72 4.17
N ARG A 46 -3.93 8.52 4.92
CA ARG A 46 -4.80 8.07 6.03
C ARG A 46 -6.27 8.27 5.69
N ASP A 47 -7.10 7.35 6.13
CA ASP A 47 -8.55 7.49 6.06
C ASP A 47 -9.07 8.31 7.26
N GLU A 48 -9.27 9.60 7.05
CA GLU A 48 -9.65 10.55 8.11
C GLU A 48 -11.13 10.43 8.52
N LYS A 49 -11.93 9.66 7.78
CA LYS A 49 -13.32 9.37 8.16
C LYS A 49 -13.41 8.27 9.23
N ASP A 50 -12.45 7.34 9.24
CA ASP A 50 -12.43 6.25 10.21
C ASP A 50 -11.76 6.74 11.51
N PRO A 51 -12.38 6.57 12.70
CA PRO A 51 -11.76 6.91 13.98
C PRO A 51 -10.38 6.26 14.20
N ALA A 52 -10.14 5.08 13.61
CA ALA A 52 -8.86 4.40 13.68
C ALA A 52 -7.75 5.08 12.84
N ARG A 53 -8.12 6.00 11.92
CA ARG A 53 -7.22 6.63 10.94
C ARG A 53 -6.34 5.61 10.22
N GLY A 54 -6.98 4.55 9.75
CA GLY A 54 -6.32 3.45 9.05
C GLY A 54 -5.72 3.85 7.70
N THR A 55 -5.09 2.90 7.03
CA THR A 55 -4.59 3.09 5.65
C THR A 55 -4.97 1.92 4.75
N TRP A 56 -5.03 2.17 3.44
CA TRP A 56 -5.28 1.16 2.41
C TRP A 56 -3.98 0.66 1.78
N LEU A 57 -2.94 1.49 1.73
CA LEU A 57 -1.62 1.14 1.20
C LEU A 57 -0.58 2.00 1.90
N GLY A 58 0.44 1.36 2.46
CA GLY A 58 1.53 2.07 3.12
C GLY A 58 2.83 1.30 3.05
N VAL A 59 3.93 2.04 3.23
CA VAL A 59 5.28 1.48 3.30
C VAL A 59 6.03 1.99 4.51
N ASN A 60 7.07 1.28 4.95
CA ASN A 60 8.00 1.78 5.95
C ASN A 60 9.43 1.95 5.39
N LYS A 61 10.35 2.49 6.19
CA LYS A 61 11.76 2.69 5.76
C LYS A 61 12.53 1.39 5.51
N ARG A 62 12.04 0.23 5.98
CA ARG A 62 12.62 -1.09 5.65
C ARG A 62 12.17 -1.59 4.28
N GLY A 63 11.22 -0.92 3.64
CA GLY A 63 10.64 -1.34 2.37
C GLY A 63 9.47 -2.30 2.54
N ASP A 64 9.03 -2.61 3.76
CA ASP A 64 7.82 -3.42 3.94
C ASP A 64 6.62 -2.64 3.38
N LEU A 65 5.73 -3.33 2.69
CA LEU A 65 4.51 -2.77 2.11
C LEU A 65 3.30 -3.57 2.61
N GLY A 66 2.30 -2.85 3.12
CA GLY A 66 1.00 -3.41 3.46
C GLY A 66 -0.07 -2.81 2.55
N ASN A 67 -0.87 -3.64 1.88
CA ASN A 67 -2.02 -3.21 1.11
C ASN A 67 -3.28 -3.96 1.54
N LEU A 68 -4.37 -3.21 1.72
CA LEU A 68 -5.67 -3.70 2.13
C LEU A 68 -6.70 -3.50 1.02
N LEU A 69 -7.37 -4.58 0.67
CA LEU A 69 -8.50 -4.61 -0.23
C LEU A 69 -9.74 -5.10 0.54
N SER A 70 -10.81 -4.31 0.56
CA SER A 70 -12.04 -4.68 1.27
C SER A 70 -12.87 -5.65 0.41
N ILE A 71 -13.06 -6.91 0.79
CA ILE A 71 -13.89 -7.82 0.00
C ILE A 71 -15.31 -7.25 -0.11
N THR A 72 -15.85 -7.19 -1.33
CA THR A 72 -17.20 -6.65 -1.60
C THR A 72 -18.24 -7.55 -0.93
N GLN A 73 -19.12 -6.95 -0.14
CA GLN A 73 -20.19 -7.62 0.58
C GLN A 73 -21.51 -6.90 0.35
N LYS A 74 -22.62 -7.63 0.46
CA LYS A 74 -23.95 -7.01 0.51
C LYS A 74 -24.08 -6.23 1.82
N PRO A 75 -24.82 -5.10 1.84
CA PRO A 75 -25.02 -4.32 3.06
C PRO A 75 -25.55 -5.16 4.23
N SER A 76 -26.40 -6.15 3.96
CA SER A 76 -26.95 -7.07 4.96
C SER A 76 -25.94 -8.03 5.59
N GLN A 77 -24.75 -8.19 5.00
CA GLN A 77 -23.68 -9.06 5.49
C GLN A 77 -22.64 -8.31 6.33
N LEU A 78 -22.69 -6.97 6.35
CA LEU A 78 -21.73 -6.17 7.10
C LEU A 78 -22.05 -6.22 8.59
N ASN A 79 -21.04 -6.58 9.39
CA ASN A 79 -21.11 -6.47 10.84
C ASN A 79 -20.70 -5.05 11.26
N PRO A 80 -21.62 -4.24 11.83
CA PRO A 80 -21.32 -2.86 12.25
C PRO A 80 -20.42 -2.79 13.49
N LYS A 81 -20.26 -3.91 14.22
CA LYS A 81 -19.38 -4.03 15.40
C LYS A 81 -18.01 -4.63 15.06
N ALA A 82 -17.75 -4.95 13.79
CA ALA A 82 -16.46 -5.48 13.37
C ALA A 82 -15.35 -4.43 13.56
N GLN A 83 -14.13 -4.89 13.80
CA GLN A 83 -12.98 -4.01 13.90
C GLN A 83 -12.68 -3.33 12.56
N SER A 84 -12.05 -2.15 12.61
CA SER A 84 -11.63 -1.45 11.39
C SER A 84 -10.52 -2.22 10.71
N ARG A 85 -10.75 -2.62 9.46
CA ARG A 85 -9.75 -3.28 8.62
C ARG A 85 -8.54 -2.39 8.34
N GLY A 86 -8.71 -1.07 8.38
CA GLY A 86 -7.66 -0.10 8.05
C GLY A 86 -6.46 -0.12 9.01
N THR A 87 -6.59 -0.78 10.17
CA THR A 87 -5.47 -0.97 11.10
C THR A 87 -4.50 -2.05 10.59
N ILE A 88 -4.97 -3.06 9.87
CA ILE A 88 -4.19 -4.25 9.46
C ILE A 88 -2.87 -3.86 8.77
N PRO A 89 -2.83 -2.97 7.75
CA PRO A 89 -1.56 -2.55 7.16
C PRO A 89 -0.67 -1.78 8.14
N SER A 90 -1.24 -0.95 9.02
CA SER A 90 -0.45 -0.20 10.00
C SER A 90 0.17 -1.12 11.05
N ASP A 91 -0.58 -2.12 11.51
CA ASP A 91 -0.12 -3.14 12.45
C ASP A 91 1.02 -3.95 11.84
N PHE A 92 0.89 -4.36 10.57
CA PHE A 92 1.98 -5.02 9.85
C PHE A 92 3.24 -4.16 9.76
N LEU A 93 3.11 -2.92 9.28
CA LEU A 93 4.24 -2.03 9.02
C LEU A 93 4.97 -1.56 10.28
N THR A 94 4.28 -1.55 11.42
CA THR A 94 4.86 -1.26 12.74
C THR A 94 5.37 -2.51 13.47
N SER A 95 4.92 -3.70 13.06
CA SER A 95 5.47 -4.96 13.53
C SER A 95 6.91 -5.17 13.05
N SER A 96 7.56 -6.18 13.61
CA SER A 96 8.83 -6.72 13.12
C SER A 96 8.67 -8.13 12.53
N MET A 97 7.44 -8.52 12.18
CA MET A 97 7.10 -9.85 11.69
C MET A 97 7.38 -9.95 10.19
N SER A 98 7.68 -11.14 9.70
CA SER A 98 7.59 -11.42 8.26
C SER A 98 6.12 -11.35 7.81
N ALA A 99 5.87 -11.15 6.52
CA ALA A 99 4.51 -11.15 5.97
C ALA A 99 3.80 -12.48 6.25
N TYR A 100 4.51 -13.60 6.17
CA TYR A 100 3.96 -14.92 6.48
C TYR A 100 3.58 -15.05 7.96
N ASP A 101 4.47 -14.68 8.88
CA ASP A 101 4.21 -14.78 10.32
C ASP A 101 3.06 -13.84 10.72
N PHE A 102 3.03 -12.63 10.15
CA PHE A 102 1.97 -11.66 10.40
C PHE A 102 0.61 -12.20 9.94
N CYS A 103 0.52 -12.72 8.71
CA CYS A 103 -0.68 -13.34 8.18
C CYS A 103 -1.09 -14.57 9.01
N SER A 104 -0.13 -15.36 9.49
CA SER A 104 -0.38 -16.54 10.34
C SER A 104 -1.01 -16.15 11.67
N ALA A 105 -0.47 -15.12 12.33
CA ALA A 105 -1.05 -14.62 13.58
C ALA A 105 -2.42 -13.94 13.35
N HIS A 106 -2.59 -13.25 12.23
CA HIS A 106 -3.85 -12.57 11.90
C HIS A 106 -4.97 -13.53 11.47
N SER A 107 -4.65 -14.70 10.91
CA SER A 107 -5.68 -15.67 10.50
C SER A 107 -6.53 -16.15 11.68
N GLU A 108 -5.93 -16.30 12.87
CA GLU A 108 -6.61 -16.71 14.10
C GLU A 108 -7.71 -15.73 14.54
N ASN A 109 -7.57 -14.44 14.20
CA ASN A 109 -8.50 -13.38 14.60
C ASN A 109 -9.23 -12.73 13.41
N ALA A 110 -9.08 -13.28 12.21
CA ALA A 110 -9.57 -12.67 10.97
C ALA A 110 -11.10 -12.51 10.91
N THR A 111 -11.85 -13.31 11.69
CA THR A 111 -13.32 -13.26 11.80
C THR A 111 -13.83 -12.05 12.57
N GLN A 112 -12.96 -11.31 13.27
CA GLN A 112 -13.31 -10.06 13.97
C GLN A 112 -13.50 -8.88 13.01
N PHE A 113 -13.11 -9.05 11.74
CA PHE A 113 -13.18 -8.04 10.70
C PHE A 113 -14.27 -8.38 9.68
N ASN A 114 -14.83 -7.34 9.04
CA ASN A 114 -15.56 -7.53 7.78
C ASN A 114 -14.61 -8.06 6.70
N GLY A 115 -15.16 -8.50 5.56
CA GLY A 115 -14.42 -9.11 4.47
C GLY A 115 -13.20 -8.29 4.03
N PHE A 116 -12.03 -8.92 3.98
CA PHE A 116 -10.78 -8.31 3.55
C PHE A 116 -9.87 -9.30 2.81
N GLN A 117 -9.00 -8.73 1.99
CA GLN A 117 -7.82 -9.35 1.42
C GLN A 117 -6.65 -8.43 1.72
N PHE A 118 -5.68 -8.93 2.48
CA PHE A 118 -4.47 -8.23 2.83
C PHE A 118 -3.31 -8.77 2.01
N LEU A 119 -2.44 -7.88 1.54
CA LEU A 119 -1.16 -8.19 0.88
C LEU A 119 -0.04 -7.60 1.74
N GLY A 120 0.82 -8.47 2.27
CA GLY A 120 2.04 -8.10 2.97
C GLY A 120 3.25 -8.42 2.11
N LEU A 121 4.11 -7.44 1.91
CA LEU A 121 5.41 -7.62 1.26
C LEU A 121 6.51 -7.14 2.19
N ASN A 122 7.58 -7.94 2.32
CA ASN A 122 8.79 -7.56 3.02
C ASN A 122 10.01 -8.12 2.28
N ARG A 123 11.18 -7.55 2.55
CA ARG A 123 12.44 -8.11 2.05
C ARG A 123 12.83 -9.33 2.89
N GLY A 124 13.16 -10.43 2.23
CA GLY A 124 13.74 -11.62 2.84
C GLY A 124 15.23 -11.42 3.16
N LYS A 125 15.92 -12.50 3.53
CA LYS A 125 17.35 -12.46 3.92
C LYS A 125 18.28 -12.03 2.78
N THR A 126 17.87 -12.27 1.53
CA THR A 126 18.63 -11.91 0.31
C THR A 126 18.36 -10.48 -0.15
N GLY A 127 17.43 -9.76 0.51
CA GLY A 127 17.00 -8.42 0.12
C GLY A 127 15.95 -8.38 -1.00
N PHE A 128 15.57 -9.52 -1.55
CA PHE A 128 14.45 -9.66 -2.49
C PHE A 128 13.12 -9.77 -1.74
N TYR A 129 12.03 -9.42 -2.41
CA TYR A 129 10.71 -9.37 -1.79
C TYR A 129 10.05 -10.74 -1.72
N GLU A 130 9.35 -10.97 -0.62
CA GLU A 130 8.42 -12.07 -0.42
C GLU A 130 7.01 -11.48 -0.32
N LEU A 131 6.04 -12.10 -0.98
CA LEU A 131 4.63 -11.72 -0.92
C LEU A 131 3.84 -12.79 -0.18
N CYS A 132 3.09 -12.38 0.84
CA CYS A 132 2.07 -13.19 1.48
C CYS A 132 0.72 -12.46 1.47
N SER A 133 -0.36 -13.19 1.21
CA SER A 133 -1.72 -12.68 1.33
C SER A 133 -2.52 -13.41 2.40
N LEU A 134 -3.53 -12.73 2.93
CA LEU A 134 -4.54 -13.29 3.82
C LEU A 134 -5.92 -12.79 3.41
N THR A 135 -6.83 -13.72 3.10
CA THR A 135 -8.22 -13.43 2.75
C THR A 135 -9.14 -14.13 3.74
N ASN A 136 -10.10 -13.39 4.32
CA ASN A 136 -10.94 -13.91 5.40
C ASN A 136 -12.37 -14.30 4.98
N MET A 137 -12.72 -14.13 3.71
CA MET A 137 -14.09 -14.30 3.24
C MET A 137 -14.13 -14.80 1.80
N LEU A 138 -15.16 -15.61 1.47
CA LEU A 138 -15.34 -16.26 0.17
C LEU A 138 -14.18 -17.21 -0.19
N VAL A 139 -13.57 -17.81 0.82
CA VAL A 139 -12.49 -18.81 0.70
C VAL A 139 -12.84 -20.04 1.53
N GLU A 140 -12.28 -21.19 1.17
CA GLU A 140 -12.49 -22.46 1.89
C GLU A 140 -11.84 -22.41 3.28
N ASP A 141 -10.59 -21.96 3.34
CA ASP A 141 -9.82 -21.82 4.58
C ASP A 141 -9.25 -20.40 4.70
N ILE A 142 -9.30 -19.83 5.91
CA ILE A 142 -8.60 -18.60 6.23
C ILE A 142 -7.17 -18.96 6.62
N LYS A 143 -6.24 -18.87 5.66
CA LYS A 143 -4.83 -19.18 5.88
C LYS A 143 -3.90 -18.25 5.09
N PRO A 144 -2.64 -18.08 5.54
CA PRO A 144 -1.64 -17.37 4.77
C PRO A 144 -1.36 -18.07 3.44
N GLU A 145 -1.30 -17.29 2.36
CA GLU A 145 -0.90 -17.76 1.03
C GLU A 145 0.39 -17.07 0.62
N GLN A 146 1.43 -17.85 0.32
CA GLN A 146 2.69 -17.32 -0.21
C GLN A 146 2.69 -17.36 -1.73
N TRP A 147 3.22 -16.31 -2.34
CA TRP A 147 3.28 -16.17 -3.78
C TRP A 147 4.73 -16.25 -4.24
N PRO A 148 5.05 -17.04 -5.28
CA PRO A 148 6.37 -17.01 -5.89
C PRO A 148 6.60 -15.68 -6.61
N ALA A 149 7.86 -15.38 -6.96
CA ALA A 149 8.18 -14.22 -7.78
C ALA A 149 7.39 -14.24 -9.10
N GLY A 150 6.88 -13.08 -9.50
CA GLY A 150 5.99 -12.99 -10.65
C GLY A 150 5.16 -11.70 -10.67
N THR A 151 4.13 -11.72 -11.52
CA THR A 151 3.19 -10.60 -11.69
C THR A 151 1.77 -11.04 -11.36
N TYR A 152 1.10 -10.30 -10.48
CA TYR A 152 -0.20 -10.67 -9.92
C TYR A 152 -1.14 -9.47 -9.82
N GLY A 153 -2.43 -9.68 -10.08
CA GLY A 153 -3.50 -8.73 -9.81
C GLY A 153 -4.40 -9.17 -8.65
N PHE A 154 -4.83 -8.22 -7.83
CA PHE A 154 -5.70 -8.40 -6.68
C PHE A 154 -6.81 -7.33 -6.68
N GLY A 155 -7.94 -7.61 -6.04
CA GLY A 155 -9.04 -6.67 -5.90
C GLY A 155 -9.93 -6.97 -4.70
N ASN A 156 -11.18 -6.49 -4.73
CA ASN A 156 -12.19 -6.71 -3.68
C ASN A 156 -12.90 -8.08 -3.76
N SER A 157 -12.22 -9.09 -4.31
CA SER A 157 -12.65 -10.48 -4.34
C SER A 157 -11.44 -11.38 -4.09
N PRO A 158 -11.65 -12.63 -3.62
CA PRO A 158 -10.57 -13.62 -3.54
C PRO A 158 -9.92 -13.82 -4.91
N ARG A 159 -8.62 -14.10 -4.93
CA ARG A 159 -7.88 -14.26 -6.18
C ARG A 159 -8.40 -15.40 -7.06
N SER A 160 -8.89 -16.48 -6.45
CA SER A 160 -9.51 -17.64 -7.12
C SER A 160 -10.78 -17.26 -7.90
N SER A 161 -11.47 -16.21 -7.47
CA SER A 161 -12.67 -15.65 -8.09
C SER A 161 -12.47 -14.15 -8.32
N SER A 162 -11.52 -13.80 -9.19
CA SER A 162 -11.18 -12.40 -9.47
C SER A 162 -12.26 -11.69 -10.28
N PHE A 163 -12.50 -10.42 -9.99
CA PHE A 163 -13.26 -9.56 -10.89
C PHE A 163 -12.58 -9.47 -12.27
N GLN A 164 -13.36 -9.37 -13.34
CA GLN A 164 -12.88 -9.28 -14.72
C GLN A 164 -11.94 -8.09 -14.92
N LYS A 165 -12.20 -6.98 -14.22
CA LYS A 165 -11.32 -5.81 -14.26
C LYS A 165 -9.94 -6.04 -13.67
N VAL A 166 -9.82 -6.94 -12.69
CA VAL A 166 -8.52 -7.33 -12.11
C VAL A 166 -7.73 -8.13 -13.14
N LEU A 167 -8.38 -9.07 -13.85
CA LEU A 167 -7.74 -9.84 -14.91
C LEU A 167 -7.28 -8.94 -16.07
N ARG A 168 -8.13 -7.98 -16.48
CA ARG A 168 -7.78 -6.98 -17.49
C ARG A 168 -6.58 -6.14 -17.05
N GLY A 169 -6.62 -5.59 -15.84
CA GLY A 169 -5.55 -4.75 -15.33
C GLY A 169 -4.24 -5.52 -15.14
N GLU A 170 -4.29 -6.80 -14.73
CA GLU A 170 -3.10 -7.65 -14.65
C GLU A 170 -2.46 -7.85 -16.04
N ALA A 171 -3.27 -8.05 -17.09
CA ALA A 171 -2.77 -8.15 -18.46
C ALA A 171 -2.14 -6.84 -18.94
N LEU A 172 -2.80 -5.70 -18.69
CA LEU A 172 -2.26 -4.37 -19.02
C LEU A 172 -0.96 -4.09 -18.26
N PHE A 173 -0.89 -4.48 -16.99
CA PHE A 173 0.30 -4.33 -16.16
C PHE A 173 1.46 -5.16 -16.69
N LYS A 174 1.24 -6.42 -17.09
CA LYS A 174 2.29 -7.25 -17.73
C LYS A 174 2.85 -6.57 -18.99
N SER A 175 2.00 -6.08 -19.88
CA SER A 175 2.45 -5.35 -21.08
C SER A 175 3.11 -4.00 -20.76
N ALA A 176 2.76 -3.35 -19.65
CA ALA A 176 3.46 -2.16 -19.18
C ALA A 176 4.87 -2.51 -18.67
N LEU A 177 5.02 -3.60 -17.92
CA LEU A 177 6.31 -4.07 -17.42
C LEU A 177 7.25 -4.47 -18.55
N GLU A 178 6.77 -5.17 -19.58
CA GLU A 178 7.55 -5.47 -20.80
C GLU A 178 8.15 -4.20 -21.40
N ARG A 179 7.32 -3.16 -21.61
CA ARG A 179 7.79 -1.86 -22.13
C ARG A 179 8.80 -1.18 -21.19
N VAL A 180 8.59 -1.27 -19.88
CA VAL A 180 9.49 -0.70 -18.87
C VAL A 180 10.85 -1.39 -18.90
N PHE A 181 10.88 -2.72 -19.00
CA PHE A 181 12.10 -3.52 -18.97
C PHE A 181 12.87 -3.44 -20.29
N GLU A 182 12.18 -3.57 -21.44
CA GLU A 182 12.80 -3.48 -22.77
C GLU A 182 13.51 -2.13 -22.97
N LYS A 183 12.88 -1.04 -22.53
CA LYS A 183 13.43 0.31 -22.63
C LYS A 183 14.35 0.68 -21.46
N LYS A 184 14.50 -0.20 -20.47
CA LYS A 184 15.30 0.03 -19.24
C LYS A 184 14.96 1.35 -18.57
N LEU A 185 13.68 1.65 -18.44
CA LEU A 185 13.22 2.90 -17.86
C LEU A 185 13.63 2.99 -16.39
N SER A 186 14.08 4.17 -15.94
CA SER A 186 14.24 4.44 -14.51
C SER A 186 12.89 4.43 -13.78
N ALA A 187 12.91 4.36 -12.44
CA ALA A 187 11.67 4.43 -11.64
C ALA A 187 10.80 5.65 -12.01
N LYS A 188 11.43 6.82 -12.21
CA LYS A 188 10.74 8.05 -12.59
C LYS A 188 10.10 7.97 -13.99
N GLU A 189 10.77 7.35 -14.95
CA GLU A 189 10.28 7.19 -16.32
C GLU A 189 9.23 6.07 -16.44
N ALA A 190 9.25 5.09 -15.54
CA ALA A 190 8.24 4.04 -15.48
C ALA A 190 6.89 4.57 -14.96
N VAL A 191 6.87 5.59 -14.09
CA VAL A 191 5.64 6.11 -13.47
C VAL A 191 4.54 6.44 -14.49
N PRO A 192 4.77 7.23 -15.56
CA PRO A 192 3.73 7.51 -16.56
C PRO A 192 3.18 6.24 -17.24
N VAL A 193 4.05 5.29 -17.58
CA VAL A 193 3.66 4.01 -18.21
C VAL A 193 2.78 3.17 -17.27
N LEU A 194 3.06 3.25 -15.97
CA LEU A 194 2.30 2.58 -14.92
C LEU A 194 0.96 3.29 -14.61
N VAL A 195 0.93 4.62 -14.70
CA VAL A 195 -0.32 5.40 -14.60
C VAL A 195 -1.28 5.05 -15.73
N ASP A 196 -0.80 4.82 -16.95
CA ASP A 196 -1.66 4.41 -18.08
C ASP A 196 -2.51 3.19 -17.73
N VAL A 197 -1.92 2.19 -17.05
CA VAL A 197 -2.63 0.98 -16.57
C VAL A 197 -3.75 1.36 -15.60
N LEU A 198 -3.43 2.22 -14.63
CA LEU A 198 -4.35 2.67 -13.58
C LEU A 198 -5.46 3.60 -14.11
N THR A 199 -5.30 4.17 -15.30
CA THR A 199 -6.28 5.05 -15.94
C THR A 199 -7.15 4.35 -16.99
N ASP A 200 -7.05 3.02 -17.14
CA ASP A 200 -7.87 2.27 -18.09
C ASP A 200 -9.37 2.32 -17.76
N THR A 201 -10.17 2.86 -18.68
CA THR A 201 -11.61 3.13 -18.50
C THR A 201 -12.51 2.03 -19.06
N LYS A 202 -11.94 0.95 -19.61
CA LYS A 202 -12.73 -0.09 -20.26
C LYS A 202 -13.51 -0.88 -19.21
N ARG A 203 -14.84 -0.86 -19.36
CA ARG A 203 -15.76 -1.69 -18.57
C ARG A 203 -15.63 -3.17 -18.95
N CYS A 204 -15.55 -4.01 -17.95
CA CYS A 204 -15.43 -5.47 -18.07
C CYS A 204 -16.75 -6.12 -17.63
N CYS A 205 -17.75 -6.10 -18.52
CA CYS A 205 -19.03 -6.75 -18.30
C CYS A 205 -19.27 -7.85 -19.35
N PRO A 206 -20.03 -8.92 -19.03
CA PRO A 206 -20.57 -9.24 -17.70
C PRO A 206 -19.46 -9.63 -16.71
N ASP A 207 -19.72 -9.48 -15.41
CA ASP A 207 -18.82 -9.91 -14.33
C ASP A 207 -19.66 -10.66 -13.27
N GLU A 208 -19.66 -11.99 -13.38
CA GLU A 208 -20.46 -12.87 -12.53
C GLU A 208 -20.08 -12.75 -11.05
N GLN A 209 -18.81 -12.52 -10.76
CA GLN A 209 -18.34 -12.41 -9.38
C GLN A 209 -18.82 -11.10 -8.75
N ILE A 210 -18.75 -9.98 -9.47
CA ILE A 210 -19.34 -8.71 -9.00
C ILE A 210 -20.84 -8.87 -8.82
N ALA A 211 -21.55 -9.49 -9.77
CA ALA A 211 -22.99 -9.75 -9.66
C ALA A 211 -23.32 -10.55 -8.39
N PHE A 212 -22.56 -11.61 -8.12
CA PHE A 212 -22.72 -12.44 -6.92
C PHE A 212 -22.48 -11.66 -5.62
N GLN A 213 -21.34 -10.97 -5.51
CA GLN A 213 -20.94 -10.26 -4.29
C GLN A 213 -21.82 -9.04 -4.00
N THR A 214 -22.28 -8.34 -5.03
CA THR A 214 -23.16 -7.17 -4.88
C THR A 214 -24.63 -7.55 -4.74
N GLY A 215 -25.05 -8.64 -5.38
CA GLY A 215 -26.47 -8.99 -5.53
C GLY A 215 -27.24 -8.03 -6.44
N HIS A 216 -26.55 -7.27 -7.28
CA HIS A 216 -27.14 -6.28 -8.18
C HIS A 216 -27.10 -6.75 -9.65
N PRO A 217 -28.05 -6.29 -10.49
CA PRO A 217 -27.99 -6.54 -11.93
C PRO A 217 -26.85 -5.75 -12.58
N GLU A 218 -26.46 -6.15 -13.81
CA GLU A 218 -25.38 -5.50 -14.56
C GLU A 218 -25.56 -3.99 -14.71
N SER A 219 -26.78 -3.53 -14.98
CA SER A 219 -27.07 -2.10 -15.12
C SER A 219 -26.68 -1.27 -13.89
N ALA A 220 -26.64 -1.87 -12.70
CA ALA A 220 -26.26 -1.21 -11.46
C ALA A 220 -24.76 -1.32 -11.17
N TYR A 221 -24.11 -2.45 -11.47
CA TYR A 221 -22.68 -2.63 -11.16
C TYR A 221 -21.72 -2.28 -12.29
N ALA A 222 -22.19 -2.09 -13.53
CA ALA A 222 -21.34 -1.89 -14.72
C ALA A 222 -20.35 -0.73 -14.59
N PHE A 223 -20.68 0.30 -13.81
CA PHE A 223 -19.79 1.43 -13.58
C PHE A 223 -18.54 1.06 -12.75
N PHE A 224 -18.59 -0.02 -11.96
CA PHE A 224 -17.49 -0.46 -11.11
C PHE A 224 -16.51 -1.42 -11.80
N THR A 225 -16.77 -1.78 -13.07
CA THR A 225 -16.04 -2.85 -13.79
C THR A 225 -14.88 -2.36 -14.66
N SER A 226 -14.46 -1.10 -14.52
CA SER A 226 -13.22 -0.57 -15.08
C SER A 226 -12.12 -0.45 -14.03
N VAL A 227 -10.86 -0.44 -14.46
CA VAL A 227 -9.71 -0.20 -13.57
C VAL A 227 -9.78 1.21 -13.00
N PHE A 228 -10.00 2.21 -13.86
CA PHE A 228 -10.34 3.57 -13.49
C PHE A 228 -11.86 3.74 -13.45
N VAL A 229 -12.43 3.85 -12.27
CA VAL A 229 -13.87 3.99 -12.06
C VAL A 229 -14.26 5.45 -12.17
N THR A 230 -14.98 5.76 -13.25
CA THR A 230 -15.66 7.05 -13.46
C THR A 230 -17.16 6.84 -13.28
N SER A 231 -17.65 7.09 -12.07
CA SER A 231 -19.09 7.01 -11.76
C SER A 231 -19.64 8.39 -11.40
N GLY A 232 -20.83 8.69 -11.92
CA GLY A 232 -21.58 9.92 -11.63
C GLY A 232 -22.32 9.90 -10.30
N LEU A 233 -22.09 8.88 -9.45
CA LEU A 233 -22.75 8.70 -8.15
C LEU A 233 -21.87 9.16 -6.98
N ARG A 234 -20.99 10.16 -7.18
CA ARG A 234 -19.99 10.60 -6.20
C ARG A 234 -19.15 9.45 -5.62
N TYR A 235 -18.88 8.43 -6.44
CA TYR A 235 -18.00 7.31 -6.14
C TYR A 235 -17.08 7.10 -7.35
N GLY A 236 -15.80 6.83 -7.13
CA GLY A 236 -14.88 6.60 -8.24
C GLY A 236 -13.47 6.32 -7.78
N THR A 237 -12.55 6.18 -8.73
CA THR A 237 -11.12 6.14 -8.41
C THR A 237 -10.69 7.50 -7.89
N ARG A 238 -10.05 7.49 -6.71
CA ARG A 238 -9.65 8.70 -5.99
C ARG A 238 -8.16 8.85 -5.80
N SER A 239 -7.43 7.75 -5.84
CA SER A 239 -5.98 7.79 -5.80
C SER A 239 -5.38 6.69 -6.64
N HIS A 240 -4.25 7.04 -7.24
CA HIS A 240 -3.30 6.16 -7.88
C HIS A 240 -2.05 6.14 -7.02
N SER A 241 -1.67 4.97 -6.52
CA SER A 241 -0.46 4.79 -5.72
C SER A 241 0.49 3.88 -6.49
N ILE A 242 1.74 4.31 -6.68
CA ILE A 242 2.78 3.57 -7.38
C ILE A 242 4.01 3.52 -6.47
N PHE A 243 4.42 2.31 -6.08
CA PHE A 243 5.63 2.08 -5.30
C PHE A 243 6.61 1.22 -6.10
N VAL A 244 7.82 1.72 -6.27
CA VAL A 244 8.87 1.08 -7.07
C VAL A 244 10.14 0.98 -6.24
N VAL A 245 10.81 -0.17 -6.30
CA VAL A 245 12.12 -0.40 -5.69
C VAL A 245 13.06 -0.97 -6.74
N ASP A 246 14.16 -0.26 -7.02
CA ASP A 246 15.19 -0.70 -7.95
C ASP A 246 16.12 -1.77 -7.33
N LYS A 247 17.08 -2.28 -8.11
CA LYS A 247 18.06 -3.27 -7.63
C LYS A 247 19.01 -2.72 -6.56
N ASP A 248 19.19 -1.41 -6.52
CA ASP A 248 20.06 -0.70 -5.58
C ASP A 248 19.32 -0.26 -4.30
N ASP A 249 18.10 -0.78 -4.05
CA ASP A 249 17.29 -0.45 -2.88
C ASP A 249 16.89 1.04 -2.79
N ASN A 250 16.87 1.75 -3.92
CA ASN A 250 16.21 3.06 -3.99
C ASN A 250 14.71 2.85 -4.22
N ALA A 251 13.92 3.39 -3.31
CA ALA A 251 12.48 3.35 -3.35
C ALA A 251 11.90 4.68 -3.83
N THR A 252 10.86 4.63 -4.64
CA THR A 252 10.04 5.78 -5.03
C THR A 252 8.57 5.45 -4.83
N PHE A 253 7.88 6.29 -4.07
CA PHE A 253 6.43 6.24 -3.87
C PHE A 253 5.81 7.48 -4.54
N TYR A 254 5.15 7.27 -5.66
CA TYR A 254 4.31 8.26 -6.33
C TYR A 254 2.85 8.08 -5.91
N GLU A 255 2.18 9.19 -5.58
CA GLU A 255 0.73 9.22 -5.40
C GLU A 255 0.12 10.38 -6.18
N LYS A 256 -0.92 10.06 -6.96
CA LYS A 256 -1.84 11.03 -7.53
C LYS A 256 -3.20 10.86 -6.87
N ARG A 257 -3.71 11.87 -6.18
CA ARG A 257 -4.99 11.80 -5.46
C ARG A 257 -5.90 12.98 -5.78
N MET A 258 -7.20 12.75 -5.67
CA MET A 258 -8.23 13.77 -5.79
C MET A 258 -8.34 14.55 -4.47
N THR A 259 -8.18 15.88 -4.53
CA THR A 259 -8.24 16.80 -3.38
C THR A 259 -9.60 17.43 -3.19
N SER A 260 -10.32 17.67 -4.28
CA SER A 260 -11.66 18.25 -4.28
C SER A 260 -12.50 17.58 -5.36
N VAL A 261 -13.81 17.61 -5.17
CA VAL A 261 -14.78 17.07 -6.11
C VAL A 261 -15.55 18.25 -6.70
N THR A 262 -15.79 18.24 -8.01
CA THR A 262 -16.66 19.25 -8.63
C THR A 262 -18.08 19.17 -8.07
N GLU A 263 -18.85 20.26 -8.17
CA GLU A 263 -20.25 20.28 -7.70
C GLU A 263 -21.08 19.14 -8.31
N GLU A 264 -20.85 18.84 -9.60
CA GLU A 264 -21.49 17.74 -10.32
C GLU A 264 -21.09 16.35 -9.82
N GLY A 265 -20.01 16.21 -9.06
CA GLY A 265 -19.62 14.92 -8.48
C GLY A 265 -19.02 13.92 -9.47
N THR A 266 -18.64 14.38 -10.66
CA THR A 266 -18.16 13.56 -11.79
C THR A 266 -16.67 13.75 -12.07
N GLN A 267 -16.08 14.86 -11.60
CA GLN A 267 -14.68 15.24 -11.78
C GLN A 267 -14.13 15.78 -10.47
N GLY A 268 -12.83 16.01 -10.41
CA GLY A 268 -12.18 16.58 -9.24
C GLY A 268 -10.82 17.16 -9.57
N GLU A 269 -10.32 18.02 -8.68
CA GLU A 269 -8.94 18.47 -8.75
C GLU A 269 -8.02 17.35 -8.25
N TRP A 270 -6.93 17.16 -8.96
CA TRP A 270 -5.93 16.16 -8.63
C TRP A 270 -4.63 16.85 -8.24
N THR A 271 -3.95 16.26 -7.28
CA THR A 271 -2.58 16.64 -6.94
C THR A 271 -1.70 15.41 -6.97
N GLU A 272 -0.41 15.65 -7.16
CA GLU A 272 0.61 14.61 -7.31
C GLU A 272 1.70 14.86 -6.27
N SER A 273 2.16 13.78 -5.65
CA SER A 273 3.25 13.78 -4.68
C SER A 273 4.18 12.62 -4.98
N THR A 274 5.47 12.81 -4.73
CA THR A 274 6.48 11.76 -4.94
C THR A 274 7.49 11.83 -3.82
N GLU A 275 7.70 10.69 -3.17
CA GLU A 275 8.66 10.52 -2.10
C GLU A 275 9.69 9.47 -2.51
N SER A 276 10.95 9.87 -2.57
CA SER A 276 12.06 8.96 -2.88
C SER A 276 12.97 8.82 -1.67
N PHE A 277 13.38 7.59 -1.36
CA PHE A 277 14.25 7.30 -0.24
C PHE A 277 15.01 5.99 -0.46
N HIS A 278 16.19 5.88 0.13
CA HIS A 278 16.92 4.63 0.16
C HIS A 278 16.39 3.74 1.30
N LEU A 279 16.18 2.45 1.04
CA LEU A 279 15.70 1.52 2.07
C LEU A 279 16.76 1.31 3.15
N CYS A 280 16.34 1.09 4.39
CA CYS A 280 17.27 0.74 5.46
C CYS A 280 18.03 -0.56 5.14
N PRO A 281 19.28 -0.73 5.57
CA PRO A 281 19.98 -2.00 5.44
C PRO A 281 19.21 -3.16 6.08
N LEU A 282 19.33 -4.36 5.51
CA LEU A 282 18.72 -5.57 6.07
C LEU A 282 19.16 -5.79 7.52
N GLY A 283 18.25 -6.27 8.36
CA GLY A 283 18.51 -6.50 9.79
C GLY A 283 18.52 -5.25 10.69
N THR A 284 18.30 -4.05 10.13
CA THR A 284 18.18 -2.82 10.93
C THR A 284 16.96 -2.91 11.85
N LYS A 285 17.18 -2.93 13.18
CA LYS A 285 16.11 -2.77 14.18
C LYS A 285 15.65 -1.32 14.20
N VAL A 286 14.53 -1.02 13.56
CA VAL A 286 13.88 0.29 13.65
C VAL A 286 13.16 0.36 15.00
N THR A 287 13.66 1.18 15.91
CA THR A 287 12.97 1.49 17.17
C THR A 287 12.09 2.72 16.96
N PHE A 288 10.78 2.56 17.11
CA PHE A 288 9.85 3.68 17.11
C PHE A 288 9.98 4.39 18.47
N ARG A 289 10.80 5.45 18.55
CA ARG A 289 10.70 6.39 19.67
C ARG A 289 9.52 7.31 19.40
N LEU A 290 8.55 7.31 20.31
CA LEU A 290 7.55 8.37 20.44
C LEU A 290 8.26 9.63 20.95
N ASP A 291 8.96 10.36 20.08
CA ASP A 291 9.44 11.70 20.41
C ASP A 291 8.41 12.73 19.96
N TRP A 292 7.94 13.54 20.91
CA TRP A 292 6.91 14.58 20.73
C TRP A 292 7.42 15.84 20.02
N THR A 293 8.55 15.76 19.30
CA THR A 293 9.14 16.88 18.58
C THR A 293 9.65 16.45 17.22
N THR A 294 9.22 17.17 16.19
CA THR A 294 9.44 17.00 14.76
C THR A 294 10.91 16.75 14.38
N SER A 295 11.26 15.49 14.12
CA SER A 295 12.11 14.97 13.03
C SER A 295 12.65 13.59 13.43
N LEU A 296 12.26 12.55 12.69
CA LEU A 296 12.77 11.19 12.89
C LEU A 296 14.15 11.07 12.23
N ARG A 297 15.21 10.93 13.05
CA ARG A 297 16.53 10.44 12.58
C ARG A 297 16.62 8.93 12.80
N CYS A 298 17.02 8.21 11.75
CA CYS A 298 17.45 6.82 11.88
C CYS A 298 18.76 6.77 12.67
N TYR A 299 18.74 6.22 13.88
CA TYR A 299 19.95 5.86 14.61
C TYR A 299 20.20 4.36 14.43
N GLY A 300 21.13 4.01 13.53
CA GLY A 300 21.66 2.65 13.45
C GLY A 300 22.75 2.45 14.49
N THR A 301 22.56 1.53 15.43
CA THR A 301 23.63 1.11 16.35
C THR A 301 24.37 -0.07 15.73
N ASN A 302 25.49 0.19 15.04
CA ASN A 302 26.53 -0.81 14.82
C ASN A 302 27.71 -0.49 15.74
N LEU A 303 27.86 -1.28 16.79
CA LEU A 303 29.06 -1.33 17.62
C LEU A 303 30.19 -1.98 16.81
N CYS A 304 31.15 -1.18 16.36
CA CYS A 304 32.48 -1.65 15.98
C CYS A 304 33.54 -0.68 16.54
N CYS A 305 34.56 -1.28 17.16
CA CYS A 305 35.62 -0.67 17.94
C CYS A 305 36.46 0.41 17.23
N GLY A 306 36.94 1.38 18.02
CA GLY A 306 38.06 2.25 17.66
C GLY A 306 38.49 3.14 18.82
N ARG A 307 39.60 2.80 19.48
CA ARG A 307 40.23 3.58 20.55
C ARG A 307 40.62 4.98 20.07
N GLY A 308 40.45 5.98 20.92
CA GLY A 308 41.06 7.31 20.75
C GLY A 308 40.74 8.24 21.91
N TYR A 309 41.65 8.33 22.87
CA TYR A 309 41.64 9.32 23.95
C TYR A 309 41.65 10.76 23.40
N SER A 310 40.82 11.66 23.92
CA SER A 310 41.33 12.90 24.54
C SER A 310 40.25 13.59 25.40
N THR A 311 40.70 13.98 26.58
CA THR A 311 40.08 14.83 27.60
C THR A 311 39.86 16.27 27.14
N VAL A 312 38.86 16.97 27.70
CA VAL A 312 39.03 18.17 28.58
C VAL A 312 37.73 19.02 28.65
N ALA A 313 37.45 19.45 29.89
CA ALA A 313 36.72 20.64 30.36
C ALA A 313 35.19 20.67 30.34
N ALA A 314 34.65 20.31 31.51
CA ALA A 314 33.45 20.92 32.08
C ALA A 314 33.63 22.43 32.28
N LEU A 315 32.63 23.23 31.89
CA LEU A 315 32.47 24.61 32.33
C LEU A 315 31.14 24.78 33.08
N LYS A 316 31.31 25.21 34.34
CA LYS A 316 30.30 25.46 35.35
C LYS A 316 29.38 26.61 34.98
N LYS A 317 28.08 26.41 35.25
CA LYS A 317 27.09 27.47 35.50
C LYS A 317 27.61 28.47 36.54
N LYS A 318 27.52 29.77 36.23
CA LYS A 318 27.44 30.83 37.24
C LYS A 318 26.24 31.73 36.94
N SER A 319 25.29 31.66 37.86
CA SER A 319 24.22 32.59 38.13
C SER A 319 24.74 33.97 38.56
N ASN A 320 23.99 35.03 38.24
CA ASN A 320 23.71 36.23 39.08
C ASN A 320 22.93 37.29 38.26
N PRO A 321 22.29 38.30 38.87
CA PRO A 321 21.04 38.27 39.65
C PRO A 321 20.06 39.39 39.12
N PRO A 322 18.96 39.76 39.81
CA PRO A 322 17.88 40.55 39.18
C PRO A 322 17.93 42.07 39.44
N MET A 323 17.02 42.75 38.73
CA MET A 323 16.43 44.10 38.92
C MET A 323 17.13 45.30 38.27
N LYS A 324 16.45 45.90 37.28
CA LYS A 324 15.44 46.95 37.51
C LYS A 324 14.25 46.74 36.58
#